data_AF-R8NIP3-F1
#
_entry.id   AF-R8NIP3-F1
#
_cell.length_a   1.000
_cell.length_b   1.000
_cell.length_c   1.000
_cell.angle_alpha   90.00
_cell.angle_beta   90.00
_cell.angle_gamma   90.00
#
_symmetry.space_group_name_H-M   'P 1'
#
loop_
_entity.id
_entity.type
_entity.pdbx_description
1 polymer ?
#
loop_
_entity_poly.entity_id
_entity_poly.type
_entity_poly.pdbx_seq_one_letter_code
_entity_poly.pdbx_strand_id
1 'polypeptide(L)' 'MSSLIVGHRMVSKVDNLRLYESPSWEDKDVTGIVNVGESFIIDTEIIVNGSKQYKVHDSKNMTFYITASTSYIKIK' A
#
# COMPACT_ATOMS: atom_id res chain seq x y z
N MET A 1 7.50 8.95 -15.95
CA MET A 1 6.11 9.37 -15.70
C MET A 1 5.94 9.40 -14.19
N SER A 2 6.09 10.57 -13.57
CA SER A 2 5.75 10.76 -12.15
C SER A 2 4.26 10.50 -12.01
N SER A 3 3.87 9.38 -11.39
CA SER A 3 2.47 9.15 -11.09
C SER A 3 2.02 10.27 -10.14
N LEU A 4 0.90 10.93 -10.46
CA LEU A 4 0.36 12.09 -9.72
C LEU A 4 0.10 11.84 -8.23
N ILE A 5 0.32 10.61 -7.75
CA ILE A 5 -0.04 10.10 -6.44
C ILE A 5 1.15 10.00 -5.47
N VAL A 6 2.40 10.16 -5.94
CA VAL A 6 3.57 10.15 -5.04
C VAL A 6 3.44 11.27 -4.01
N GLY A 7 3.74 10.97 -2.75
CA GLY A 7 3.57 11.88 -1.61
C GLY A 7 2.14 12.03 -1.09
N HIS A 8 1.13 11.47 -1.78
CA HIS A 8 -0.24 11.48 -1.27
C HIS A 8 -0.43 10.47 -0.14
N ARG A 9 -1.44 10.72 0.69
CA ARG A 9 -1.76 9.85 1.82
C ARG A 9 -2.77 8.80 1.40
N MET A 10 -2.37 7.55 1.44
CA MET A 10 -3.25 6.41 1.29
C MET A 10 -3.86 6.05 2.65
N VAL A 11 -5.16 5.78 2.67
CA VAL A 11 -5.91 5.41 3.88
C VAL A 11 -6.68 4.12 3.61
N SER A 12 -6.61 3.15 4.52
CA SER A 12 -7.41 1.93 4.41
C SER A 12 -8.90 2.22 4.66
N LYS A 13 -9.76 1.60 3.86
CA LYS A 13 -11.23 1.64 4.02
C LYS A 13 -11.78 0.37 4.66
N VAL A 14 -10.95 -0.66 4.87
CA VAL A 14 -11.34 -1.96 5.39
C VAL A 14 -10.42 -2.41 6.52
N ASP A 15 -10.93 -3.31 7.36
CA ASP A 15 -10.11 -3.99 8.37
C ASP A 15 -9.36 -5.18 7.76
N ASN A 16 -8.27 -5.57 8.41
CA ASN A 16 -7.45 -6.73 8.03
C ASN A 16 -6.88 -6.66 6.59
N LEU A 17 -6.59 -5.46 6.08
CA LEU A 17 -5.98 -5.28 4.76
C LEU A 17 -4.51 -5.72 4.82
N ARG A 18 -4.10 -6.65 3.96
CA ARG A 18 -2.74 -7.20 3.98
C ARG A 18 -1.67 -6.15 3.66
N LEU A 19 -0.61 -6.15 4.45
CA LEU A 19 0.61 -5.39 4.26
C LEU A 19 1.76 -6.34 3.96
N TYR A 20 2.57 -6.02 2.96
CA TYR A 20 3.63 -6.89 2.46
C TYR A 20 5.01 -6.27 2.69
N GLU A 21 6.02 -7.10 2.97
CA GLU A 21 7.42 -6.66 3.12
C GLU A 21 8.16 -6.55 1.78
N SER A 22 7.67 -7.23 0.74
CA SER A 22 8.24 -7.22 -0.61
C SER A 22 7.13 -7.07 -1.67
N PRO A 23 7.47 -6.67 -2.92
CA PRO A 23 6.50 -6.63 -4.03
C PRO A 23 5.94 -8.02 -4.35
N SER A 24 4.83 -8.39 -3.73
CA SER A 24 4.27 -9.75 -3.80
C SER A 24 2.79 -9.76 -3.43
N TRP A 25 2.10 -10.84 -3.85
CA TRP A 25 0.75 -11.17 -3.39
C TRP A 25 0.69 -12.47 -2.58
N GLU A 26 1.84 -13.12 -2.39
CA GLU A 26 1.96 -14.40 -1.71
C GLU A 26 1.79 -14.26 -0.19
N ASP A 27 1.18 -15.27 0.44
CA ASP A 27 0.96 -15.27 1.90
C ASP A 27 2.28 -15.19 2.70
N LYS A 28 3.36 -15.76 2.17
CA LYS A 28 4.68 -15.76 2.81
C LYS A 28 5.29 -14.37 2.98
N ASP A 29 4.86 -13.40 2.15
CA ASP A 29 5.41 -12.04 2.14
C ASP A 29 4.53 -11.06 2.92
N VAL A 30 3.44 -11.55 3.55
CA VAL A 30 2.58 -10.75 4.43
C VAL A 30 3.33 -10.48 5.74
N THR A 31 3.59 -9.21 6.02
CA THR A 31 4.30 -8.75 7.23
C THR A 31 3.35 -8.18 8.28
N GLY A 32 2.10 -7.91 7.91
CA GLY A 32 1.09 -7.41 8.83
C GLY A 32 -0.26 -7.15 8.18
N ILE A 33 -1.12 -6.51 8.96
CA ILE A 33 -2.43 -6.04 8.53
C ILE A 33 -2.60 -4.55 8.83
N VAL A 34 -3.46 -3.91 8.05
CA VAL A 34 -3.84 -2.50 8.17
C VAL A 34 -5.35 -2.45 8.39
N ASN A 35 -5.79 -1.67 9.36
CA ASN A 35 -7.19 -1.51 9.70
C ASN A 35 -7.77 -0.19 9.17
N VAL A 36 -9.10 -0.05 9.25
CA VAL A 36 -9.78 1.15 8.75
C VAL A 36 -9.18 2.42 9.35
N GLY A 37 -8.88 3.39 8.48
CA GLY A 37 -8.40 4.71 8.90
C GLY A 37 -6.89 4.82 9.10
N GLU A 38 -6.17 3.70 9.19
CA GLU A 38 -4.71 3.69 9.15
C GLU A 38 -4.19 4.13 7.78
N SER A 39 -3.02 4.77 7.77
CA SER A 39 -2.55 5.49 6.59
C SER A 39 -1.05 5.51 6.42
N PHE A 40 -0.63 5.59 5.16
CA PHE A 40 0.77 5.64 4.75
C PHE A 40 0.96 6.68 3.64
N ILE A 41 2.21 7.09 3.42
CA ILE A 41 2.58 7.97 2.30
C ILE A 41 3.02 7.11 1.13
N ILE A 42 2.56 7.43 -0.08
CA ILE A 42 2.93 6.66 -1.27
C ILE A 42 4.27 7.14 -1.83
N ASP A 43 5.21 6.21 -1.96
CA ASP A 43 6.50 6.44 -2.62
C ASP A 43 6.40 6.26 -4.13
N THR A 44 5.71 5.21 -4.57
CA THR A 44 5.51 4.90 -5.99
C THR A 44 4.39 3.88 -6.21
N GLU A 45 3.87 3.85 -7.43
CA GLU A 45 3.03 2.76 -7.95
C GLU A 45 3.91 1.76 -8.70
N ILE A 46 3.65 0.47 -8.50
CA ILE A 46 4.32 -0.64 -9.21
C ILE A 46 3.30 -1.68 -9.67
N ILE A 47 3.68 -2.50 -10.66
CA ILE A 47 2.88 -3.63 -11.13
C ILE A 47 3.54 -4.92 -10.65
N VAL A 48 2.78 -5.75 -9.93
CA VAL A 48 3.21 -7.06 -9.41
C VAL A 48 2.22 -8.09 -9.92
N ASN A 49 2.70 -9.06 -10.71
CA ASN A 49 1.88 -10.12 -11.33
C ASN A 49 0.61 -9.59 -12.03
N GLY A 50 0.73 -8.47 -12.74
CA GLY A 50 -0.36 -7.84 -13.50
C GLY A 50 -1.30 -6.95 -12.69
N SER A 51 -1.15 -6.86 -11.36
CA SER A 51 -1.96 -6.00 -10.49
C SER A 51 -1.14 -4.87 -9.86
N LYS A 52 -1.79 -3.73 -9.61
CA LYS A 52 -1.10 -2.55 -9.04
C LYS A 52 -0.92 -2.66 -7.53
N GLN A 53 0.28 -2.29 -7.07
CA GLN A 53 0.60 -2.04 -5.67
C GLN A 53 1.18 -0.64 -5.47
N TYR A 54 1.07 -0.14 -4.25
CA TYR A 54 1.85 1.00 -3.79
C TYR A 54 2.99 0.53 -2.93
N LYS A 55 4.20 1.05 -3.22
CA LYS A 55 5.26 1.15 -2.24
C LYS A 55 4.92 2.33 -1.35
N VAL A 56 4.83 2.11 -0.05
CA VAL A 56 4.44 3.12 0.93
C VAL A 56 5.41 3.15 2.10
N HIS A 57 5.47 4.27 2.81
CA HIS A 57 6.16 4.36 4.09
C HIS A 57 5.28 4.88 5.22
N ASP A 58 5.57 4.40 6.43
CA ASP A 58 4.94 4.88 7.67
C ASP A 58 5.68 6.10 8.26
N SER A 59 5.20 6.60 9.40
CA SER A 59 5.83 7.74 10.10
C SER A 59 7.24 7.45 10.63
N LYS A 60 7.68 6.19 10.62
CA LYS A 60 9.03 5.74 11.02
C LYS A 60 9.93 5.48 9.80
N ASN A 61 9.49 5.86 8.59
CA ASN A 61 10.16 5.59 7.32
C ASN A 61 10.33 4.10 7.01
N MET A 62 9.53 3.22 7.61
CA MET A 62 9.53 1.80 7.24
C MET A 62 8.76 1.64 5.94
N THR A 63 9.36 0.92 4.99
CA THR A 63 8.79 0.68 3.66
C THR A 63 7.96 -0.60 3.65
N PHE A 64 6.80 -0.52 3.01
CA PHE A 64 5.89 -1.65 2.80
C PHE A 64 5.26 -1.62 1.41
N TYR A 65 4.54 -2.69 1.08
CA TYR A 65 3.75 -2.80 -0.13
C TYR A 65 2.30 -3.11 0.21
N ILE A 66 1.37 -2.46 -0.49
CA ILE A 66 -0.07 -2.59 -0.25
C ILE A 66 -0.85 -2.45 -1.55
N THR A 67 -2.07 -2.96 -1.59
CA THR A 67 -2.92 -2.86 -2.78
C THR A 67 -3.19 -1.42 -3.19
N ALA A 68 -3.11 -1.16 -4.50
CA ALA A 68 -3.53 0.12 -5.08
C ALA A 68 -5.04 0.14 -5.44
N SER A 69 -5.77 -0.94 -5.14
CA SER A 69 -7.18 -1.04 -5.50
C SER A 69 -8.04 -0.06 -4.69
N THR A 70 -8.71 0.84 -5.41
CA THR A 70 -9.63 1.83 -4.87
C THR A 70 -10.85 1.22 -4.19
N SER A 71 -11.08 -0.10 -4.30
CA SER A 71 -12.07 -0.84 -3.52
C SER A 71 -11.70 -0.94 -2.05
N TYR A 72 -10.40 -1.03 -1.72
CA TYR A 72 -9.92 -1.21 -0.34
C TYR A 72 -9.31 0.06 0.26
N ILE A 73 -8.88 1.00 -0.59
CA ILE A 73 -8.09 2.15 -0.19
C ILE A 73 -8.70 3.47 -0.68
N LYS A 74 -8.35 4.58 -0.02
CA LYS A 74 -8.67 5.94 -0.46
C LYS A 74 -7.39 6.77 -0.46
N ILE A 75 -7.17 7.53 -1.53
CA ILE A 75 -6.11 8.53 -1.62
C ILE A 75 -6.65 9.88 -1.12
N LYS A 76 -5.85 10.58 -0.33
CA LYS A 76 -6.08 11.95 0.15
C LYS A 76 -4.95 12.86 -0.28
#